data_AF-A0A9W4RNL1-F1
#
_entry.id   AF-A0A9W4RNL1-F1
#
_cell.length_a   1.000
_cell.length_b   1.000
_cell.length_c   1.000
_cell.angle_alpha   90.00
_cell.angle_beta   90.00
_cell.angle_gamma   90.00
#
_symmetry.space_group_name_H-M   'P 1'
#
loop_
_entity.id
_entity.type
_entity.pdbx_description
1 polymer ?
#
loop_
_entity_poly.entity_id
_entity_poly.type
_entity_poly.pdbx_seq_one_letter_code
_entity_poly.pdbx_strand_id
1 'polypeptide(L)'
;MASPQIDPALDSHLKELYASYRHTEDIDAKGAFFSSSCYQICRPNPSFAARDRETIVRYLHETAPKKSSPSDEDTGALKPKGYYTIRPLTDTEFEFGTDEHVSPAGFASAEVVKAKARSEGWVGMRVDLWDEPVVAVDRDDSLMVKVQYWWRKEEDGWLQIFHDIMYLGPKDGSQGSGGERLDDSTESHGVQHHHQLEPTDRGFAAWKLLLTAFVFEALLWGFPLSFGVFQNYYSKQPAFESNRYIPVVGSVASGISYLGAPAVTPLIKRFQRFQTQMIWAGWLVCIGGVVLASFCTTVETLILTQGVAYGVGFLIFYYPILTMVNEYWITRRGMAYGLLCSSSGVSGAVFPFAIEALLDKYGYQTTLRAIAVALFVLTGPLIPFLKGRLPTSVHSTSTRMDWSFLRDALFWVFSISNIAQGLGYFFPSLWLPSYAASIGLSGRDGALLLALMSVSQVAGQLTFGWLSDRKVPLEALTIVSTVISATSAFALWGLAHTLPLLIVFALVYGFFAAGFTAMWARMTTAVSTDSTAVPMIFSLFNFGKGVGNVLAGPISGNLLHHITSAESYGLVKYKGVVVFTGSCMVFSTVAIGFRYAKPCWPREG
;
A
#
# COMPACT_ATOMS: atom_id res chain seq x y z
N MET A 1 26.91 37.75 -39.68
CA MET A 1 26.30 36.44 -39.93
C MET A 1 25.58 36.05 -38.65
N ALA A 2 24.24 35.97 -38.73
CA ALA A 2 23.34 35.98 -37.59
C ALA A 2 23.33 34.66 -36.79
N SER A 3 22.99 34.73 -35.51
CA SER A 3 22.57 33.58 -34.69
C SER A 3 21.41 32.88 -35.39
N PRO A 4 21.29 31.54 -35.32
CA PRO A 4 20.09 30.88 -35.81
C PRO A 4 18.88 31.50 -35.12
N GLN A 5 17.99 32.15 -35.88
CA GLN A 5 16.69 32.57 -35.36
C GLN A 5 15.99 31.31 -34.85
N ILE A 6 15.88 31.21 -33.53
CA ILE A 6 15.24 30.08 -32.87
C ILE A 6 13.75 30.15 -33.21
N ASP A 7 13.21 29.04 -33.71
CA ASP A 7 11.79 28.88 -33.95
C ASP A 7 11.02 29.20 -32.65
N PRO A 8 9.99 30.06 -32.67
CA PRO A 8 9.17 30.35 -31.50
C PRO A 8 8.67 29.11 -30.74
N ALA A 9 8.40 28.00 -31.45
CA ALA A 9 8.01 26.74 -30.83
C ALA A 9 9.16 26.09 -30.03
N LEU A 10 10.39 26.18 -30.55
CA LEU A 10 11.58 25.70 -29.87
C LEU A 10 11.96 26.59 -28.68
N ASP A 11 11.79 27.91 -28.81
CA ASP A 11 11.98 28.86 -27.71
C ASP A 11 11.05 28.54 -26.52
N SER A 12 9.76 28.37 -26.78
CA SER A 12 8.79 27.99 -25.73
C SER A 12 9.16 26.65 -25.07
N HIS A 13 9.56 25.66 -25.88
CA HIS A 13 9.95 24.35 -25.37
C HIS A 13 11.20 24.39 -24.47
N LEU A 14 12.23 25.15 -24.85
CA LEU A 14 13.45 25.28 -24.03
C LEU A 14 13.19 26.07 -22.73
N LYS A 15 12.26 27.04 -22.75
CA LYS A 15 11.81 27.74 -21.54
C LYS A 15 11.10 26.81 -20.58
N GLU A 16 10.19 25.96 -21.07
CA GLU A 16 9.51 24.93 -20.26
C GLU A 16 10.49 23.91 -19.67
N LEU A 17 11.48 23.47 -20.46
CA LEU A 17 12.54 22.57 -20.00
C LEU A 17 13.40 23.21 -18.90
N TYR A 18 13.74 24.49 -19.03
CA TYR A 18 14.46 25.23 -18.01
C TYR A 18 13.63 25.40 -16.73
N ALA A 19 12.34 25.74 -16.85
CA ALA A 19 11.43 25.84 -15.71
C ALA A 19 11.34 24.50 -14.95
N SER A 20 11.19 23.39 -15.69
CA SER A 20 11.16 22.03 -15.14
C SER A 20 12.46 21.68 -14.40
N TYR A 21 13.61 22.00 -14.99
CA TYR A 21 14.93 21.86 -14.35
C TYR A 21 15.00 22.65 -13.03
N ARG A 22 14.53 23.89 -13.02
CA ARG A 22 14.67 24.79 -11.87
C ARG A 22 13.73 24.43 -10.71
N HIS A 23 12.56 23.86 -11.01
CA HIS A 23 11.56 23.41 -10.03
C HIS A 23 11.77 21.97 -9.55
N THR A 24 12.69 21.21 -10.16
CA THR A 24 13.06 19.90 -9.64
C THR A 24 13.78 20.09 -8.29
N GLU A 25 13.26 19.53 -7.20
CA GLU A 25 13.90 19.67 -5.87
C GLU A 25 15.05 18.68 -5.66
N ASP A 26 14.92 17.47 -6.20
CA ASP A 26 15.92 16.42 -6.06
C ASP A 26 17.16 16.69 -6.94
N ILE A 27 18.34 16.69 -6.31
CA ILE A 27 19.60 17.05 -6.97
C ILE A 27 20.03 15.95 -7.95
N ASP A 28 19.74 14.69 -7.65
CA ASP A 28 20.09 13.58 -8.54
C ASP A 28 19.17 13.56 -9.78
N ALA A 29 17.89 13.88 -9.62
CA ALA A 29 16.97 14.13 -10.72
C ALA A 29 17.36 15.36 -11.57
N LYS A 30 17.89 16.44 -10.97
CA LYS A 30 18.46 17.57 -11.74
C LYS A 30 19.59 17.13 -12.66
N GLY A 31 20.33 16.10 -12.26
CA GLY A 31 21.38 15.50 -13.09
C GLY A 31 20.88 15.04 -14.46
N ALA A 32 19.61 14.66 -14.61
CA ALA A 32 19.05 14.19 -15.87
C ALA A 32 18.90 15.29 -16.94
N PHE A 33 18.95 16.57 -16.57
CA PHE A 33 18.90 17.68 -17.52
C PHE A 33 20.26 17.99 -18.15
N PHE A 34 21.34 17.42 -17.62
CA PHE A 34 22.69 17.57 -18.12
C PHE A 34 23.08 16.39 -19.00
N SER A 35 23.66 16.68 -20.17
CA SER A 35 24.38 15.67 -20.95
C SER A 35 25.53 15.10 -20.12
N SER A 36 25.90 13.84 -20.35
CA SER A 36 27.04 13.19 -19.68
C SER A 36 28.35 13.97 -19.85
N SER A 37 28.46 14.73 -20.94
CA SER A 37 29.61 15.58 -21.27
C SER A 37 29.36 17.08 -21.05
N CYS A 38 28.43 17.44 -20.16
CA CYS A 38 28.11 18.83 -19.89
C CYS A 38 29.26 19.57 -19.19
N TYR A 39 29.58 20.77 -19.68
CA TYR A 39 30.61 21.65 -19.10
C TYR A 39 29.97 22.80 -18.32
N GLN A 40 30.62 23.25 -17.25
CA GLN A 40 30.21 24.46 -16.53
C GLN A 40 31.39 25.36 -16.30
N ILE A 41 31.19 26.67 -16.45
CA ILE A 41 32.18 27.71 -16.18
C ILE A 41 31.55 28.79 -15.31
N CYS A 42 32.29 29.23 -14.30
CA CYS A 42 31.97 30.38 -13.48
C CYS A 42 33.04 31.45 -13.72
N ARG A 43 32.66 32.56 -14.38
CA ARG A 43 33.56 33.69 -14.68
C ARG A 43 33.93 34.54 -13.44
N PRO A 44 33.07 34.72 -12.42
CA PRO A 44 33.45 35.42 -11.18
C PRO A 44 34.60 34.74 -10.42
N ASN A 45 35.46 35.54 -9.77
CA ASN A 45 36.65 35.07 -9.04
C ASN A 45 36.28 34.60 -7.60
N PRO A 46 36.67 33.38 -7.16
CA PRO A 46 37.46 32.36 -7.86
C PRO A 46 36.69 31.63 -8.96
N SER A 47 37.33 31.47 -10.12
CA SER A 47 36.76 30.78 -11.28
C SER A 47 36.71 29.28 -11.05
N PHE A 48 35.52 28.69 -11.15
CA PHE A 48 35.31 27.24 -11.07
C PHE A 48 34.86 26.70 -12.41
N ALA A 49 35.24 25.45 -12.70
CA ALA A 49 34.74 24.74 -13.87
C ALA A 49 34.47 23.26 -13.59
N ALA A 50 33.47 22.71 -14.26
CA ALA A 50 33.17 21.29 -14.30
C ALA A 50 33.27 20.77 -15.74
N ARG A 51 33.69 19.51 -15.90
CA ARG A 51 33.93 18.89 -17.21
C ARG A 51 32.92 17.79 -17.56
N ASP A 52 32.08 17.44 -16.60
CA ASP A 52 31.18 16.29 -16.61
C ASP A 52 30.01 16.53 -15.66
N ARG A 53 28.90 15.84 -15.96
CA ARG A 53 27.66 15.90 -15.18
C ARG A 53 27.89 15.55 -13.71
N GLU A 54 28.70 14.55 -13.43
CA GLU A 54 28.94 14.04 -12.07
C GLU A 54 29.58 15.13 -11.20
N THR A 55 30.51 15.89 -11.75
CA THR A 55 31.13 17.04 -11.08
C THR A 55 30.12 18.16 -10.82
N ILE A 56 29.23 18.46 -11.78
CA ILE A 56 28.17 19.47 -11.62
C ILE A 56 27.20 19.07 -10.50
N VAL A 57 26.74 17.81 -10.51
CA VAL A 57 25.83 17.27 -9.49
C VAL A 57 26.49 17.28 -8.12
N ARG A 58 27.79 16.96 -8.03
CA ARG A 58 28.56 17.07 -6.77
C ARG A 58 28.60 18.51 -6.27
N TYR A 59 28.87 19.49 -7.12
CA TYR A 59 28.86 20.91 -6.73
C TYR A 59 27.48 21.38 -6.25
N LEU A 60 26.39 20.88 -6.84
CA LEU A 60 25.03 21.15 -6.37
C LEU A 60 24.78 20.57 -4.97
N HIS A 61 25.28 19.36 -4.67
CA HIS A 61 25.20 18.77 -3.33
C HIS A 61 26.05 19.52 -2.29
N GLU A 62 27.23 20.01 -2.69
CA GLU A 62 28.14 20.77 -1.81
C GLU A 62 27.61 22.18 -1.48
N THR A 63 26.87 22.80 -2.41
CA THR A 63 26.32 24.16 -2.27
C THR A 63 24.86 24.19 -1.80
N ALA A 64 24.17 23.05 -1.78
CA ALA A 64 22.84 22.94 -1.23
C ALA A 64 22.85 23.32 0.27
N PRO A 65 21.85 24.08 0.76
CA PRO A 65 21.75 24.37 2.18
C PRO A 65 21.62 23.05 2.94
N LYS A 66 22.64 22.72 3.74
CA LYS A 66 22.58 21.55 4.64
C LYS A 66 21.35 21.75 5.53
N LYS A 67 20.38 20.83 5.45
CA LYS A 67 19.25 20.79 6.39
C LYS A 67 19.85 20.84 7.80
N SER A 68 19.69 21.97 8.49
CA SER A 68 20.06 22.07 9.88
C SER A 68 19.32 21.00 10.68
N SER A 69 19.95 20.53 11.74
CA SER A 69 19.35 19.65 12.74
C SER A 69 17.93 20.12 13.13
N PRO A 70 17.05 19.20 13.58
CA PRO A 70 15.61 19.45 13.78
C PRO A 70 15.27 20.38 14.97
N SER A 71 16.15 21.32 15.32
CA SER A 71 16.02 22.24 16.45
C SER A 71 15.70 23.70 16.09
N ASP A 72 15.71 24.09 14.80
CA ASP A 72 15.51 25.49 14.38
C ASP A 72 14.30 25.72 13.45
N GLU A 73 13.29 24.84 13.51
CA GLU A 73 12.03 25.00 12.74
C GLU A 73 10.96 25.85 13.47
N ASP A 74 11.38 26.79 14.33
CA ASP A 74 10.44 27.65 15.10
C ASP A 74 10.80 29.14 15.12
N THR A 75 11.36 29.66 14.03
CA THR A 75 11.29 31.10 13.75
C THR A 75 10.53 31.30 12.45
N GLY A 76 9.35 31.94 12.53
CA GLY A 76 8.50 32.32 11.40
C GLY A 76 9.11 33.38 10.49
N ALA A 77 10.38 33.23 10.10
CA ALA A 77 11.04 34.07 9.12
C ALA A 77 10.50 33.74 7.73
N LEU A 78 9.77 34.70 7.15
CA LEU A 78 9.31 34.65 5.76
C LEU A 78 10.52 34.47 4.84
N LYS A 79 10.49 33.43 3.98
CA LYS A 79 11.53 33.17 2.99
C LYS A 79 11.55 34.27 1.92
N PRO A 80 12.72 34.70 1.42
CA PRO A 80 12.83 35.65 0.31
C PRO A 80 12.18 35.09 -0.96
N LYS A 81 11.54 35.95 -1.75
CA LYS A 81 10.85 35.58 -3.01
C LYS A 81 11.86 35.67 -4.15
N GLY A 82 12.13 34.57 -4.84
CA GLY A 82 13.02 34.60 -6.00
C GLY A 82 12.27 34.69 -7.34
N TYR A 83 12.95 35.25 -8.34
CA TYR A 83 12.42 35.53 -9.68
C TYR A 83 13.46 35.16 -10.74
N TYR A 84 13.00 34.83 -11.94
CA TYR A 84 13.89 34.65 -13.10
C TYR A 84 13.26 35.13 -14.41
N THR A 85 14.10 35.49 -15.36
CA THR A 85 13.71 35.74 -16.76
C THR A 85 14.56 34.89 -17.68
N ILE A 86 13.95 34.30 -18.70
CA ILE A 86 14.63 33.49 -19.71
C ILE A 86 14.32 34.00 -21.13
N ARG A 87 15.35 34.13 -21.97
CA ARG A 87 15.21 34.52 -23.37
C ARG A 87 16.30 33.92 -24.26
N PRO A 88 16.09 33.81 -25.58
CA PRO A 88 17.15 33.53 -26.54
C PRO A 88 18.35 34.48 -26.44
N LEU A 89 19.55 33.97 -26.73
CA LEU A 89 20.74 34.80 -26.92
C LEU A 89 20.63 35.61 -28.22
N THR A 90 21.06 36.87 -28.15
CA THR A 90 21.24 37.71 -29.34
C THR A 90 22.58 37.40 -30.02
N ASP A 91 22.72 37.80 -31.30
CA ASP A 91 23.94 37.60 -32.09
C ASP A 91 25.21 38.12 -31.41
N THR A 92 25.09 39.20 -30.65
CA THR A 92 26.17 39.84 -29.90
C THR A 92 26.50 39.14 -28.60
N GLU A 93 25.60 38.29 -28.08
CA GLU A 93 25.77 37.56 -26.80
C GLU A 93 26.23 36.11 -27.01
N PHE A 94 26.37 35.65 -28.26
CA PHE A 94 26.93 34.35 -28.61
C PHE A 94 28.47 34.38 -28.49
N GLU A 95 28.95 34.50 -27.25
CA GLU A 95 30.36 34.54 -26.89
C GLU A 95 30.63 33.81 -25.56
N PHE A 96 31.78 33.13 -25.48
CA PHE A 96 32.13 32.24 -24.36
C PHE A 96 33.21 32.84 -23.44
N GLY A 97 33.35 34.17 -23.42
CA GLY A 97 34.33 34.89 -22.60
C GLY A 97 35.75 34.92 -23.18
N THR A 98 36.76 35.04 -22.32
CA THR A 98 38.19 35.05 -22.68
C THR A 98 38.79 33.64 -22.56
N ASP A 99 39.98 33.44 -23.13
CA ASP A 99 40.70 32.16 -23.05
C ASP A 99 41.00 31.71 -21.61
N GLU A 100 41.19 32.68 -20.70
CA GLU A 100 41.39 32.41 -19.28
C GLU A 100 40.15 31.80 -18.61
N HIS A 101 38.94 32.17 -19.04
CA HIS A 101 37.70 31.62 -18.48
C HIS A 101 37.43 30.18 -18.93
N VAL A 102 37.80 29.82 -20.17
CA VAL A 102 37.50 28.50 -20.75
C VAL A 102 38.58 27.45 -20.51
N SER A 103 39.81 27.89 -20.19
CA SER A 103 40.95 27.01 -19.89
C SER A 103 40.69 26.03 -18.73
N PRO A 104 40.07 26.42 -17.59
CA PRO A 104 39.73 25.50 -16.51
C PRO A 104 38.79 24.35 -16.95
N ALA A 105 37.84 24.63 -17.85
CA ALA A 105 36.93 23.63 -18.41
C ALA A 105 37.62 22.70 -19.44
N GLY A 106 38.89 22.95 -19.77
CA GLY A 106 39.70 22.10 -20.65
C GLY A 106 39.70 22.51 -22.12
N PHE A 107 39.28 23.72 -22.44
CA PHE A 107 39.30 24.24 -23.82
C PHE A 107 40.55 25.09 -24.08
N ALA A 108 41.09 25.01 -25.30
CA ALA A 108 42.30 25.73 -25.69
C ALA A 108 42.08 27.25 -25.88
N SER A 109 40.90 27.65 -26.37
CA SER A 109 40.51 29.05 -26.51
C SER A 109 38.98 29.20 -26.59
N ALA A 110 38.46 30.39 -26.34
CA ALA A 110 37.02 30.68 -26.46
C ALA A 110 36.53 30.52 -27.91
N GLU A 111 37.42 30.74 -28.90
CA GLU A 111 37.13 30.49 -30.31
C GLU A 111 36.87 29.01 -30.61
N VAL A 112 37.59 28.10 -29.95
CA VAL A 112 37.38 26.64 -30.09
C VAL A 112 36.01 26.24 -29.56
N VAL A 113 35.58 26.79 -28.41
CA VAL A 113 34.23 26.53 -27.87
C VAL A 113 33.17 27.05 -28.83
N LYS A 114 33.37 28.25 -29.39
CA LYS A 114 32.46 28.84 -30.36
C LYS A 114 32.37 28.03 -31.65
N ALA A 115 33.50 27.51 -32.14
CA ALA A 115 33.54 26.63 -33.31
C ALA A 115 32.79 25.31 -33.03
N LYS A 116 33.02 24.70 -31.87
CA LYS A 116 32.34 23.48 -31.42
C LYS A 116 30.82 23.68 -31.29
N ALA A 117 30.41 24.79 -30.68
CA ALA A 117 29.00 25.14 -30.53
C ALA A 117 28.28 25.26 -31.88
N ARG A 118 28.97 25.79 -32.90
CA ARG A 118 28.44 25.89 -34.26
C ARG A 118 28.41 24.54 -34.97
N SER A 119 29.46 23.72 -34.86
CA SER A 119 29.50 22.41 -35.52
C SER A 119 28.45 21.44 -34.97
N GLU A 120 28.15 21.54 -33.68
CA GLU A 120 27.21 20.66 -32.99
C GLU A 120 25.79 21.26 -32.86
N GLY A 121 25.54 22.45 -33.41
CA GLY A 121 24.22 23.07 -33.45
C GLY A 121 23.66 23.49 -32.09
N TRP A 122 24.49 24.08 -31.22
CA TRP A 122 24.08 24.50 -29.89
C TRP A 122 23.13 25.70 -29.93
N VAL A 123 22.11 25.65 -29.07
CA VAL A 123 21.10 26.70 -28.91
C VAL A 123 21.27 27.35 -27.54
N GLY A 124 21.50 28.66 -27.52
CA GLY A 124 21.82 29.39 -26.30
C GLY A 124 20.66 30.22 -25.74
N MET A 125 20.46 30.15 -24.44
CA MET A 125 19.46 30.88 -23.66
C MET A 125 20.13 31.73 -22.58
N ARG A 126 19.70 32.99 -22.45
CA ARG A 126 20.05 33.89 -21.36
C ARG A 126 19.07 33.68 -20.22
N VAL A 127 19.59 33.49 -19.01
CA VAL A 127 18.78 33.50 -17.78
C VAL A 127 19.37 34.46 -16.77
N ASP A 128 18.53 35.36 -16.28
CA ASP A 128 18.86 36.27 -15.19
C ASP A 128 17.99 35.92 -13.98
N LEU A 129 18.61 35.68 -12.82
CA LEU A 129 17.96 35.29 -11.56
C LEU A 129 18.21 36.34 -10.48
N TRP A 130 17.23 36.61 -9.63
CA TRP A 130 17.38 37.50 -8.48
C TRP A 130 16.38 37.22 -7.37
N ASP A 131 16.70 37.65 -6.16
CA ASP A 131 15.79 37.56 -5.01
C ASP A 131 15.23 38.93 -4.62
N GLU A 132 14.02 38.96 -4.09
CA GLU A 132 13.40 40.13 -3.45
C GLU A 132 13.29 39.92 -1.93
N PRO A 133 13.82 40.87 -1.13
CA PRO A 133 13.71 40.81 0.32
C PRO A 133 12.26 41.07 0.77
N VAL A 134 11.85 40.40 1.86
CA VAL A 134 10.48 40.49 2.40
C VAL A 134 10.22 41.81 3.15
N VAL A 135 11.29 42.49 3.58
CA VAL A 135 11.23 43.79 4.26
C VAL A 135 12.19 44.73 3.53
N ALA A 136 11.75 45.95 3.23
CA ALA A 136 12.60 47.00 2.68
C ALA A 136 13.61 47.44 3.76
N VAL A 137 14.73 46.73 3.84
CA VAL A 137 15.90 47.15 4.60
C VAL A 137 16.77 47.96 3.65
N ASP A 138 17.29 49.10 4.12
CA ASP A 138 18.13 50.08 3.38
C ASP A 138 19.46 49.54 2.80
N ARG A 139 19.63 48.21 2.74
CA ARG A 139 20.76 47.54 2.07
C ARG A 139 20.22 46.65 0.95
N ASP A 140 20.48 47.07 -0.28
CA ASP A 140 20.22 46.32 -1.51
C ASP A 140 21.22 45.16 -1.65
N ASP A 141 21.25 44.24 -0.67
CA ASP A 141 22.09 43.03 -0.67
C ASP A 141 21.46 41.90 -1.51
N SER A 142 20.54 42.25 -2.42
CA SER A 142 19.84 41.25 -3.24
C SER A 142 20.76 40.72 -4.34
N LEU A 143 21.08 39.43 -4.25
CA LEU A 143 21.98 38.75 -5.17
C LEU A 143 21.32 38.58 -6.54
N MET A 144 22.03 38.97 -7.59
CA MET A 144 21.68 38.74 -8.98
C MET A 144 22.69 37.79 -9.62
N VAL A 145 22.17 36.80 -10.36
CA VAL A 145 22.97 35.82 -11.09
C VAL A 145 22.60 35.87 -12.56
N LYS A 146 23.60 36.02 -13.43
CA LYS A 146 23.40 36.02 -14.89
C LYS A 146 24.09 34.80 -15.50
N VAL A 147 23.34 33.97 -16.18
CA VAL A 147 23.82 32.69 -16.72
C VAL A 147 23.43 32.53 -18.19
N GLN A 148 24.33 31.99 -19.00
CA GLN A 148 23.98 31.46 -20.32
C GLN A 148 23.93 29.94 -20.26
N TYR A 149 22.82 29.39 -20.72
CA TYR A 149 22.60 27.96 -20.84
C TYR A 149 22.63 27.57 -22.31
N TRP A 150 23.39 26.55 -22.65
CA TRP A 150 23.47 26.01 -23.99
C TRP A 150 22.84 24.63 -24.03
N TRP A 151 22.05 24.39 -25.08
CA TRP A 151 21.27 23.19 -25.28
C TRP A 151 21.63 22.55 -26.62
N ARG A 152 21.63 21.23 -26.66
CA ARG A 152 21.82 20.45 -27.89
C ARG A 152 20.76 19.36 -27.97
N LYS A 153 20.29 19.09 -29.17
CA LYS A 153 19.37 17.99 -29.45
C LYS A 153 20.15 16.68 -29.52
N GLU A 154 19.84 15.75 -28.63
CA GLU A 154 20.32 14.37 -28.63
C GLU A 154 19.19 13.39 -29.02
N GLU A 155 19.48 12.10 -29.13
CA GLU A 155 18.50 11.06 -29.54
C GLU A 155 17.29 10.99 -28.59
N ASP A 156 17.50 11.23 -27.30
CA ASP A 156 16.47 11.15 -26.24
C ASP A 156 15.84 12.51 -25.85
N GLY A 157 16.20 13.61 -26.51
CA GLY A 157 15.64 14.94 -26.24
C GLY A 157 16.65 16.09 -26.25
N TRP A 158 16.25 17.25 -25.72
CA TRP A 158 17.15 18.40 -25.56
C TRP A 158 17.83 18.36 -24.20
N LEU A 159 19.17 18.37 -24.21
CA LEU A 159 19.96 18.35 -22.98
C LEU A 159 20.84 19.60 -22.88
N GLN A 160 21.07 20.03 -21.63
CA GLN A 160 22.03 21.09 -21.33
C GLN A 160 23.44 20.52 -21.47
N ILE A 161 24.28 21.28 -22.17
CA ILE A 161 25.62 20.86 -22.58
C ILE A 161 26.70 21.85 -22.13
N PHE A 162 26.33 23.11 -21.88
CA PHE A 162 27.26 24.12 -21.39
C PHE A 162 26.54 25.15 -20.52
N HIS A 163 27.17 25.48 -19.39
CA HIS A 163 26.75 26.52 -18.45
C HIS A 163 27.80 27.60 -18.33
N ASP A 164 27.38 28.86 -18.47
CA ASP A 164 28.27 29.99 -18.34
C ASP A 164 27.71 31.00 -17.34
N ILE A 165 28.20 30.96 -16.10
CA ILE A 165 27.83 31.93 -15.06
C ILE A 165 28.69 33.18 -15.27
N MET A 166 28.09 34.21 -15.84
CA MET A 166 28.79 35.43 -16.25
C MET A 166 28.93 36.45 -15.13
N TYR A 167 27.94 36.51 -14.24
CA TYR A 167 27.87 37.54 -13.20
C TYR A 167 27.23 36.99 -11.94
N LEU A 168 27.80 37.37 -10.80
CA LEU A 168 27.31 37.10 -9.46
C LEU A 168 27.59 38.35 -8.62
N GLY A 169 26.54 39.10 -8.26
CA GLY A 169 26.71 40.39 -7.58
C GLY A 169 25.39 41.09 -7.29
N PRO A 170 25.40 42.34 -6.81
CA PRO A 170 24.19 43.11 -6.53
C PRO A 170 23.37 43.38 -7.79
N LYS A 171 22.09 43.69 -7.61
CA LYS A 171 21.18 44.08 -8.69
C LYS A 171 21.71 45.29 -9.46
N ASP A 172 21.81 45.16 -10.78
CA ASP A 172 22.32 46.21 -11.68
C ASP A 172 21.24 46.89 -12.53
N GLY A 173 19.95 46.65 -12.21
CA GLY A 173 18.81 47.25 -12.89
C GLY A 173 18.52 46.67 -14.29
N SER A 174 19.25 45.64 -14.74
CA SER A 174 18.98 44.98 -16.02
C SER A 174 17.96 43.83 -15.92
N GLN A 175 17.23 43.72 -14.81
CA GLN A 175 16.19 42.70 -14.65
C GLN A 175 15.07 42.97 -15.65
N GLY A 176 14.68 41.97 -16.44
CA GLY A 176 13.56 42.11 -17.37
C GLY A 176 12.27 42.50 -16.63
N SER A 177 11.46 43.37 -17.22
CA SER A 177 10.24 43.95 -16.62
C SER A 177 9.06 42.97 -16.47
N GLY A 178 9.32 41.67 -16.32
CA GLY A 178 8.32 40.60 -16.32
C GLY A 178 8.90 39.25 -15.86
N GLY A 179 9.69 39.25 -14.79
CA GLY A 179 10.23 38.00 -14.21
C GLY A 179 9.14 37.06 -13.73
N GLU A 180 9.24 35.79 -14.12
CA GLU A 180 8.39 34.74 -13.58
C GLU A 180 8.78 34.48 -12.13
N ARG A 181 7.77 34.41 -11.25
CA ARG A 181 7.97 34.18 -9.83
C ARG A 181 8.24 32.71 -9.58
N LEU A 182 9.29 32.39 -8.82
CA LEU A 182 9.68 31.01 -8.50
C LEU A 182 8.61 30.23 -7.71
N ASP A 183 7.62 30.92 -7.14
CA ASP A 183 6.54 30.32 -6.34
C ASP A 183 5.24 30.06 -7.11
N ASP A 184 5.10 30.54 -8.36
CA ASP A 184 3.80 30.72 -9.01
C ASP A 184 3.56 29.80 -10.23
N SER A 185 3.80 28.49 -10.05
CA SER A 185 3.35 27.45 -10.99
C SER A 185 2.14 26.65 -10.47
N THR A 186 1.19 27.37 -9.86
CA THR A 186 -0.19 26.89 -9.76
C THR A 186 -1.09 27.90 -10.46
N GLU A 187 -1.73 27.47 -11.56
CA GLU A 187 -2.78 28.17 -12.32
C GLU A 187 -2.35 28.94 -13.60
N SER A 188 -2.14 28.22 -14.71
CA SER A 188 -2.92 28.45 -15.94
C SER A 188 -2.70 27.37 -17.03
N HIS A 189 -3.79 26.65 -17.30
CA HIS A 189 -4.20 25.81 -18.43
C HIS A 189 -3.20 25.33 -19.51
N GLY A 190 -2.93 24.00 -19.55
CA GLY A 190 -2.38 23.38 -20.77
C GLY A 190 -1.77 21.96 -20.73
N VAL A 191 -2.24 21.02 -19.89
CA VAL A 191 -2.04 19.55 -20.04
C VAL A 191 -0.59 19.04 -20.14
N GLN A 192 0.14 19.04 -19.02
CA GLN A 192 0.69 17.80 -18.46
C GLN A 192 0.49 17.85 -16.96
N HIS A 193 -0.43 17.01 -16.45
CA HIS A 193 -0.54 16.77 -15.02
C HIS A 193 0.78 16.17 -14.53
N HIS A 194 1.68 17.00 -13.98
CA HIS A 194 2.40 16.57 -12.79
C HIS A 194 1.31 16.35 -11.74
N HIS A 195 0.79 15.13 -11.69
CA HIS A 195 -0.06 14.70 -10.60
C HIS A 195 0.80 14.82 -9.35
N GLN A 196 0.68 15.93 -8.63
CA GLN A 196 1.16 16.01 -7.26
C GLN A 196 0.42 14.89 -6.54
N LEU A 197 1.11 13.77 -6.36
CA LEU A 197 0.51 12.55 -5.84
C LEU A 197 -0.14 12.92 -4.51
N GLU A 198 -1.38 12.51 -4.31
CA GLU A 198 -2.08 12.82 -3.08
C GLU A 198 -1.24 12.41 -1.86
N PRO A 199 -1.26 13.16 -0.74
CA PRO A 199 -0.36 12.91 0.37
C PRO A 199 -0.44 11.46 0.87
N THR A 200 0.71 10.85 1.18
CA THR A 200 0.75 9.53 1.82
C THR A 200 0.39 9.59 3.28
N ASP A 201 -0.28 8.55 3.77
CA ASP A 201 -0.64 8.33 5.18
C ASP A 201 -1.52 9.42 5.82
N ARG A 202 -1.87 10.45 5.06
CA ARG A 202 -2.54 11.68 5.49
C ARG A 202 -3.43 12.20 4.35
N GLY A 203 -4.38 13.07 4.70
CA GLY A 203 -5.26 13.70 3.72
C GLY A 203 -6.60 12.98 3.52
N PHE A 204 -7.56 13.73 3.00
CA PHE A 204 -8.95 13.29 2.88
C PHE A 204 -9.11 12.08 1.95
N ALA A 205 -8.33 12.03 0.87
CA ALA A 205 -8.44 10.97 -0.12
C ALA A 205 -7.93 9.61 0.37
N ALA A 206 -6.81 9.57 1.12
CA ALA A 206 -6.30 8.35 1.75
C ALA A 206 -7.32 7.75 2.74
N TRP A 207 -7.95 8.60 3.56
CA TRP A 207 -9.01 8.18 4.49
C TRP A 207 -10.29 7.76 3.78
N LYS A 208 -10.69 8.51 2.74
CA LYS A 208 -11.85 8.17 1.91
C LYS A 208 -11.68 6.79 1.28
N LEU A 209 -10.53 6.51 0.69
CA LEU A 209 -10.23 5.20 0.10
C LEU A 209 -10.22 4.09 1.16
N LEU A 210 -9.60 4.33 2.32
CA LEU A 210 -9.56 3.35 3.40
C LEU A 210 -10.95 3.03 3.97
N LEU A 211 -11.79 4.04 4.21
CA LEU A 211 -13.17 3.84 4.67
C LEU A 211 -14.03 3.15 3.61
N THR A 212 -13.81 3.48 2.33
CA THR A 212 -14.47 2.81 1.22
C THR A 212 -14.09 1.32 1.19
N ALA A 213 -12.79 1.01 1.25
CA ALA A 213 -12.29 -0.36 1.33
C ALA A 213 -12.83 -1.10 2.55
N PHE A 214 -12.90 -0.45 3.72
CA PHE A 214 -13.49 -1.01 4.93
C PHE A 214 -14.95 -1.44 4.75
N VAL A 215 -15.79 -0.62 4.11
CA VAL A 215 -17.20 -0.97 3.85
C VAL A 215 -17.30 -2.13 2.86
N PHE A 216 -16.50 -2.13 1.80
CA PHE A 216 -16.43 -3.27 0.87
C PHE A 216 -16.04 -4.55 1.61
N GLU A 217 -15.01 -4.48 2.44
CA GLU A 217 -14.52 -5.64 3.17
C GLU A 217 -15.54 -6.14 4.18
N ALA A 218 -16.17 -5.25 4.95
CA ALA A 218 -17.21 -5.60 5.93
C ALA A 218 -18.39 -6.30 5.27
N LEU A 219 -18.90 -5.75 4.16
CA LEU A 219 -20.11 -6.26 3.54
C LEU A 219 -19.84 -7.56 2.76
N LEU A 220 -18.70 -7.67 2.06
CA LEU A 220 -18.41 -8.83 1.22
C LEU A 220 -17.72 -9.99 1.94
N TRP A 221 -16.93 -9.77 3.02
CA TRP A 221 -16.51 -10.89 3.90
C TRP A 221 -17.62 -11.33 4.83
N GLY A 222 -18.55 -10.44 5.21
CA GLY A 222 -19.66 -10.77 6.10
C GLY A 222 -20.53 -11.92 5.59
N PHE A 223 -20.75 -11.99 4.28
CA PHE A 223 -21.57 -13.04 3.67
C PHE A 223 -20.96 -14.45 3.79
N PRO A 224 -19.70 -14.73 3.34
CA PRO A 224 -19.06 -16.02 3.58
C PRO A 224 -18.91 -16.39 5.06
N LEU A 225 -18.60 -15.43 5.92
CA LEU A 225 -18.45 -15.68 7.37
C LEU A 225 -19.78 -16.09 8.02
N SER A 226 -20.90 -15.62 7.48
CA SER A 226 -22.25 -15.95 7.95
C SER A 226 -22.83 -17.20 7.29
N PHE A 227 -22.05 -17.93 6.48
CA PHE A 227 -22.54 -19.12 5.79
C PHE A 227 -23.06 -20.21 6.74
N GLY A 228 -22.56 -20.26 7.99
CA GLY A 228 -23.06 -21.19 9.00
C GLY A 228 -24.57 -21.06 9.27
N VAL A 229 -25.13 -19.84 9.17
CA VAL A 229 -26.57 -19.60 9.33
C VAL A 229 -27.35 -20.18 8.14
N PHE A 230 -26.85 -19.92 6.92
CA PHE A 230 -27.41 -20.51 5.70
C PHE A 230 -27.34 -22.04 5.72
N GLN A 231 -26.22 -22.61 6.17
CA GLN A 231 -26.06 -24.05 6.30
C GLN A 231 -27.14 -24.66 7.21
N ASN A 232 -27.36 -24.08 8.40
CA ASN A 232 -28.38 -24.57 9.33
C ASN A 232 -29.80 -24.48 8.72
N TYR A 233 -30.09 -23.40 7.98
CA TYR A 233 -31.37 -23.23 7.30
C TYR A 233 -31.55 -24.24 6.14
N TYR A 234 -30.54 -24.40 5.28
CA TYR A 234 -30.58 -25.33 4.16
C TYR A 234 -30.72 -26.79 4.62
N SER A 235 -30.10 -27.17 5.73
CA SER A 235 -30.25 -28.53 6.29
C SER A 235 -31.67 -28.86 6.74
N LYS A 236 -32.53 -27.87 7.00
CA LYS A 236 -33.94 -28.07 7.39
C LYS A 236 -34.91 -28.07 6.20
N GLN A 237 -34.43 -27.71 5.01
CA GLN A 237 -35.28 -27.57 3.83
C GLN A 237 -35.37 -28.92 3.10
N PRO A 238 -36.58 -29.42 2.76
CA PRO A 238 -36.76 -30.74 2.16
C PRO A 238 -36.05 -30.92 0.80
N ALA A 239 -35.75 -29.82 0.11
CA ALA A 239 -34.99 -29.83 -1.15
C ALA A 239 -33.48 -30.13 -0.98
N PHE A 240 -32.92 -29.94 0.22
CA PHE A 240 -31.48 -30.02 0.49
C PHE A 240 -31.12 -30.96 1.65
N GLU A 241 -32.10 -31.38 2.46
CA GLU A 241 -31.96 -32.17 3.69
C GLU A 241 -31.11 -33.45 3.56
N SER A 242 -31.11 -34.10 2.39
CA SER A 242 -30.37 -35.35 2.16
C SER A 242 -28.90 -35.18 1.73
N ASN A 243 -28.44 -33.96 1.47
CA ASN A 243 -27.16 -33.73 0.80
C ASN A 243 -26.04 -33.33 1.78
N ARG A 244 -25.01 -34.18 1.89
CA ARG A 244 -23.84 -33.96 2.75
C ARG A 244 -22.97 -32.76 2.34
N TYR A 245 -23.12 -32.25 1.12
CA TYR A 245 -22.23 -31.23 0.54
C TYR A 245 -22.67 -29.78 0.82
N ILE A 246 -23.72 -29.52 1.63
CA ILE A 246 -24.14 -28.14 1.97
C ILE A 246 -23.00 -27.28 2.57
N PRO A 247 -22.20 -27.78 3.54
CA PRO A 247 -21.10 -26.98 4.12
C PRO A 247 -20.01 -26.60 3.10
N VAL A 248 -19.92 -27.34 1.99
CA VAL A 248 -18.90 -27.12 0.95
C VAL A 248 -19.08 -25.77 0.28
N VAL A 249 -20.30 -25.24 0.17
CA VAL A 249 -20.57 -23.95 -0.47
C VAL A 249 -19.79 -22.81 0.21
N GLY A 250 -19.91 -22.68 1.54
CA GLY A 250 -19.19 -21.65 2.30
C GLY A 250 -17.67 -21.87 2.34
N SER A 251 -17.24 -23.13 2.44
CA SER A 251 -15.83 -23.50 2.41
C SER A 251 -15.19 -23.22 1.05
N VAL A 252 -15.91 -23.40 -0.06
CA VAL A 252 -15.45 -23.06 -1.41
C VAL A 252 -15.41 -21.54 -1.61
N ALA A 253 -16.43 -20.81 -1.16
CA ALA A 253 -16.45 -19.34 -1.25
C ALA A 253 -15.24 -18.71 -0.54
N SER A 254 -15.05 -19.06 0.73
CA SER A 254 -13.92 -18.57 1.53
C SER A 254 -12.59 -19.19 1.09
N GLY A 255 -12.57 -20.46 0.72
CA GLY A 255 -11.38 -21.19 0.27
C GLY A 255 -10.79 -20.63 -1.03
N ILE A 256 -11.62 -20.37 -2.06
CA ILE A 256 -11.16 -19.74 -3.31
C ILE A 256 -10.60 -18.34 -3.02
N SER A 257 -11.27 -17.57 -2.16
CA SER A 257 -10.86 -16.21 -1.80
C SER A 257 -9.46 -16.15 -1.16
N TYR A 258 -9.13 -17.13 -0.32
CA TYR A 258 -7.80 -17.22 0.31
C TYR A 258 -6.76 -17.95 -0.55
N LEU A 259 -7.09 -19.11 -1.11
CA LEU A 259 -6.13 -19.96 -1.85
C LEU A 259 -5.81 -19.42 -3.25
N GLY A 260 -6.74 -18.67 -3.86
CA GLY A 260 -6.54 -18.06 -5.17
C GLY A 260 -5.63 -16.82 -5.14
N ALA A 261 -5.31 -16.30 -3.95
CA ALA A 261 -4.54 -15.06 -3.75
C ALA A 261 -3.21 -15.02 -4.53
N PRO A 262 -2.36 -16.07 -4.48
CA PRO A 262 -1.06 -16.05 -5.16
C PRO A 262 -1.20 -16.11 -6.69
N ALA A 263 -2.30 -16.67 -7.20
CA ALA A 263 -2.54 -16.81 -8.64
C ALA A 263 -3.05 -15.50 -9.26
N VAL A 264 -3.89 -14.75 -8.54
CA VAL A 264 -4.50 -13.51 -9.04
C VAL A 264 -3.57 -12.30 -8.92
N THR A 265 -2.65 -12.28 -7.96
CA THR A 265 -1.75 -11.12 -7.77
C THR A 265 -0.84 -10.82 -8.97
N PRO A 266 -0.17 -11.80 -9.60
CA PRO A 266 0.58 -11.56 -10.83
C PRO A 266 -0.30 -11.09 -12.00
N LEU A 267 -1.55 -11.58 -12.05
CA LEU A 267 -2.52 -11.19 -13.08
C LEU A 267 -2.91 -9.71 -12.92
N ILE A 268 -3.18 -9.27 -11.70
CA ILE A 268 -3.49 -7.87 -11.39
C ILE A 268 -2.30 -6.97 -11.73
N LYS A 269 -1.07 -7.37 -11.36
CA LYS A 269 0.13 -6.61 -11.72
C LYS A 269 0.27 -6.47 -13.25
N ARG A 270 0.03 -7.55 -13.99
CA ARG A 270 0.12 -7.52 -15.46
C ARG A 270 -0.96 -6.63 -16.09
N PHE A 271 -2.16 -6.63 -15.53
CA PHE A 271 -3.31 -5.87 -16.04
C PHE A 271 -3.63 -4.64 -15.18
N GLN A 272 -2.63 -4.04 -14.55
CA GLN A 272 -2.85 -3.00 -13.55
C GLN A 272 -3.53 -1.74 -14.13
N ARG A 273 -3.35 -1.47 -15.43
CA ARG A 273 -4.09 -0.42 -16.15
C ARG A 273 -5.61 -0.59 -16.07
N PHE A 274 -6.09 -1.83 -15.93
CA PHE A 274 -7.50 -2.18 -15.88
C PHE A 274 -8.00 -2.45 -14.46
N GLN A 275 -7.25 -2.06 -13.42
CA GLN A 275 -7.56 -2.33 -12.01
C GLN A 275 -8.98 -1.90 -11.62
N THR A 276 -9.46 -0.72 -12.03
CA THR A 276 -10.84 -0.29 -11.76
C THR A 276 -11.88 -1.14 -12.51
N GLN A 277 -11.58 -1.58 -13.73
CA GLN A 277 -12.47 -2.47 -14.49
C GLN A 277 -12.53 -3.86 -13.88
N MET A 278 -11.43 -4.36 -13.33
CA MET A 278 -11.38 -5.61 -12.58
C MET A 278 -12.26 -5.53 -11.33
N ILE A 279 -12.27 -4.39 -10.62
CA ILE A 279 -13.16 -4.17 -9.47
C ILE A 279 -14.63 -4.26 -9.91
N TRP A 280 -15.03 -3.56 -10.98
CA TRP A 280 -16.39 -3.63 -11.51
C TRP A 280 -16.78 -5.06 -11.94
N ALA A 281 -15.90 -5.75 -12.65
CA ALA A 281 -16.15 -7.11 -13.13
C ALA A 281 -16.29 -8.09 -11.95
N GLY A 282 -15.35 -8.09 -11.01
CA GLY A 282 -15.39 -8.97 -9.84
C GLY A 282 -16.61 -8.72 -8.96
N TRP A 283 -16.96 -7.46 -8.73
CA TRP A 283 -18.13 -7.06 -7.98
C TRP A 283 -19.46 -7.53 -8.63
N LEU A 284 -19.60 -7.35 -9.94
CA LEU A 284 -20.77 -7.84 -10.69
C LEU A 284 -20.87 -9.37 -10.63
N VAL A 285 -19.75 -10.08 -10.69
CA VAL A 285 -19.71 -11.55 -10.57
C VAL A 285 -20.15 -12.00 -9.17
N CYS A 286 -19.74 -11.31 -8.10
CA CYS A 286 -20.21 -11.61 -6.74
C CYS A 286 -21.73 -11.44 -6.61
N ILE A 287 -22.25 -10.28 -7.01
CA ILE A 287 -23.69 -10.00 -6.90
C ILE A 287 -24.49 -10.94 -7.80
N GLY A 288 -24.04 -11.15 -9.03
CA GLY A 288 -24.63 -12.12 -9.95
C GLY A 288 -24.65 -13.53 -9.36
N GLY A 289 -23.58 -13.96 -8.71
CA GLY A 289 -23.50 -15.24 -8.00
C GLY A 289 -24.56 -15.37 -6.91
N VAL A 290 -24.76 -14.33 -6.08
CA VAL A 290 -25.80 -14.34 -5.02
C VAL A 290 -27.21 -14.30 -5.61
N VAL A 291 -27.45 -13.53 -6.68
CA VAL A 291 -28.76 -13.49 -7.35
C VAL A 291 -29.08 -14.84 -7.98
N LEU A 292 -28.14 -15.45 -8.70
CA LEU A 292 -28.31 -16.77 -9.31
C LEU A 292 -28.55 -17.85 -8.25
N ALA A 293 -27.84 -17.78 -7.12
CA ALA A 293 -28.07 -18.67 -5.98
C ALA A 293 -29.53 -18.62 -5.47
N SER A 294 -30.22 -17.48 -5.60
CA SER A 294 -31.63 -17.36 -5.20
C SER A 294 -32.61 -18.19 -6.04
N PHE A 295 -32.20 -18.62 -7.24
CA PHE A 295 -33.00 -19.47 -8.13
C PHE A 295 -32.56 -20.94 -8.09
N CYS A 296 -31.48 -21.25 -7.38
CA CYS A 296 -30.95 -22.61 -7.29
C CYS A 296 -31.87 -23.51 -6.45
N THR A 297 -32.14 -24.69 -7.00
CA THR A 297 -32.92 -25.77 -6.37
C THR A 297 -32.06 -27.00 -6.08
N THR A 298 -30.78 -27.00 -6.47
CA THR A 298 -29.82 -28.09 -6.23
C THR A 298 -28.57 -27.59 -5.53
N VAL A 299 -27.94 -28.44 -4.71
CA VAL A 299 -26.71 -28.07 -3.98
C VAL A 299 -25.54 -27.82 -4.93
N GLU A 300 -25.44 -28.55 -6.04
CA GLU A 300 -24.37 -28.37 -7.02
C GLU A 300 -24.42 -26.97 -7.67
N THR A 301 -25.62 -26.53 -8.07
CA THR A 301 -25.80 -25.18 -8.61
C THR A 301 -25.58 -24.10 -7.55
N LEU A 302 -25.87 -24.39 -6.28
CA LEU A 302 -25.55 -23.51 -5.16
C LEU A 302 -24.04 -23.41 -4.91
N ILE A 303 -23.30 -24.52 -5.02
CA ILE A 303 -21.83 -24.53 -4.93
C ILE A 303 -21.24 -23.69 -6.08
N LEU A 304 -21.74 -23.85 -7.30
CA LEU A 304 -21.24 -23.09 -8.46
C LEU A 304 -21.51 -21.58 -8.35
N THR A 305 -22.66 -21.19 -7.81
CA THR A 305 -23.08 -19.79 -7.72
C THR A 305 -22.59 -19.11 -6.43
N GLN A 306 -23.09 -19.54 -5.28
CA GLN A 306 -22.77 -18.97 -3.97
C GLN A 306 -21.35 -19.33 -3.50
N GLY A 307 -20.79 -20.44 -3.97
CA GLY A 307 -19.41 -20.86 -3.69
C GLY A 307 -18.41 -20.29 -4.69
N VAL A 308 -18.38 -20.86 -5.89
CA VAL A 308 -17.35 -20.59 -6.90
C VAL A 308 -17.47 -19.19 -7.49
N ALA A 309 -18.64 -18.81 -8.03
CA ALA A 309 -18.79 -17.49 -8.65
C ALA A 309 -18.57 -16.38 -7.62
N TYR A 310 -19.12 -16.52 -6.41
CA TYR A 310 -18.86 -15.56 -5.33
C TYR A 310 -17.37 -15.47 -4.97
N GLY A 311 -16.70 -16.60 -4.73
CA GLY A 311 -15.29 -16.64 -4.36
C GLY A 311 -14.35 -16.09 -5.45
N VAL A 312 -14.63 -16.41 -6.72
CA VAL A 312 -13.85 -15.88 -7.87
C VAL A 312 -14.08 -14.38 -8.03
N GLY A 313 -15.33 -13.91 -7.93
CA GLY A 313 -15.63 -12.48 -7.96
C GLY A 313 -14.90 -11.74 -6.84
N PHE A 314 -14.91 -12.31 -5.63
CA PHE A 314 -14.26 -11.76 -4.44
C PHE A 314 -12.76 -11.63 -4.65
N LEU A 315 -12.14 -12.71 -5.15
CA LEU A 315 -10.73 -12.74 -5.49
C LEU A 315 -10.34 -11.67 -6.52
N ILE A 316 -11.16 -11.42 -7.53
CA ILE A 316 -10.83 -10.47 -8.61
C ILE A 316 -10.88 -9.02 -8.14
N PHE A 317 -11.82 -8.62 -7.28
CA PHE A 317 -11.93 -7.21 -6.85
C PHE A 317 -11.13 -6.88 -5.58
N TYR A 318 -10.92 -7.85 -4.67
CA TYR A 318 -10.32 -7.59 -3.35
C TYR A 318 -8.86 -7.14 -3.44
N TYR A 319 -8.04 -7.87 -4.20
CA TYR A 319 -6.61 -7.58 -4.33
C TYR A 319 -6.31 -6.24 -5.04
N PRO A 320 -7.05 -5.83 -6.09
CA PRO A 320 -7.00 -4.46 -6.62
C PRO A 320 -7.27 -3.38 -5.58
N ILE A 321 -8.24 -3.57 -4.69
CA ILE A 321 -8.52 -2.59 -3.61
C ILE A 321 -7.34 -2.55 -2.65
N LEU A 322 -6.82 -3.72 -2.29
CA LEU A 322 -5.67 -3.84 -1.40
C LEU A 322 -4.43 -3.15 -1.96
N THR A 323 -4.15 -3.27 -3.26
CA THR A 323 -3.03 -2.57 -3.90
C THR A 323 -3.22 -1.06 -3.83
N MET A 324 -4.43 -0.53 -4.06
CA MET A 324 -4.69 0.91 -3.88
C MET A 324 -4.42 1.36 -2.45
N VAL A 325 -4.86 0.60 -1.44
CA VAL A 325 -4.60 0.93 -0.03
C VAL A 325 -3.09 1.00 0.25
N ASN A 326 -2.31 0.06 -0.31
CA ASN A 326 -0.85 0.04 -0.16
C ASN A 326 -0.14 1.24 -0.81
N GLU A 327 -0.74 1.86 -1.83
CA GLU A 327 -0.19 3.05 -2.49
C GLU A 327 -0.35 4.32 -1.64
N TYR A 328 -1.45 4.44 -0.89
CA TYR A 328 -1.73 5.58 -0.01
C TYR A 328 -1.06 5.44 1.35
N TRP A 329 -1.08 4.24 1.92
CA TRP A 329 -0.56 3.98 3.27
C TRP A 329 0.81 3.32 3.15
N ILE A 330 1.86 4.00 3.61
CA ILE A 330 3.26 3.54 3.58
C ILE A 330 3.82 3.48 5.01
N THR A 331 3.80 4.61 5.72
CA THR A 331 4.31 4.75 7.09
C THR A 331 3.34 4.17 8.12
N ARG A 332 2.03 4.32 7.89
CA ARG A 332 0.97 3.88 8.81
C ARG A 332 0.20 2.67 8.26
N ARG A 333 0.94 1.75 7.64
CA ARG A 333 0.39 0.55 6.99
C ARG A 333 -0.29 -0.38 7.98
N GLY A 334 0.33 -0.64 9.13
CA GLY A 334 -0.24 -1.48 10.17
C GLY A 334 -1.58 -0.97 10.66
N MET A 335 -1.73 0.35 10.86
CA MET A 335 -2.98 0.99 11.25
C MET A 335 -4.06 0.83 10.17
N ALA A 336 -3.71 1.07 8.89
CA ALA A 336 -4.64 0.91 7.78
C ALA A 336 -5.14 -0.54 7.67
N TYR A 337 -4.25 -1.53 7.77
CA TYR A 337 -4.63 -2.95 7.77
C TYR A 337 -5.37 -3.37 9.04
N GLY A 338 -5.02 -2.82 10.20
CA GLY A 338 -5.77 -3.05 11.43
C GLY A 338 -7.22 -2.63 11.30
N LEU A 339 -7.47 -1.45 10.71
CA LEU A 339 -8.81 -0.99 10.40
C LEU A 339 -9.47 -1.90 9.36
N LEU A 340 -8.78 -2.17 8.26
CA LEU A 340 -9.31 -2.97 7.16
C LEU A 340 -9.70 -4.39 7.62
N CYS A 341 -8.81 -5.11 8.31
CA CYS A 341 -9.08 -6.45 8.84
C CYS A 341 -10.17 -6.46 9.93
N SER A 342 -10.31 -5.37 10.70
CA SER A 342 -11.36 -5.25 11.73
C SER A 342 -12.78 -5.28 11.15
N SER A 343 -12.94 -4.97 9.86
CA SER A 343 -14.21 -5.11 9.15
C SER A 343 -14.79 -6.52 9.24
N SER A 344 -13.93 -7.55 9.21
CA SER A 344 -14.34 -8.95 9.32
C SER A 344 -14.96 -9.27 10.69
N GLY A 345 -14.43 -8.69 11.77
CA GLY A 345 -14.99 -8.83 13.12
C GLY A 345 -16.34 -8.11 13.25
N VAL A 346 -16.46 -6.89 12.71
CA VAL A 346 -17.74 -6.16 12.69
C VAL A 346 -18.79 -6.94 11.90
N SER A 347 -18.42 -7.47 10.74
CA SER A 347 -19.33 -8.23 9.90
C SER A 347 -19.76 -9.55 10.57
N GLY A 348 -18.83 -10.28 11.19
CA GLY A 348 -19.14 -11.50 11.94
C GLY A 348 -20.03 -11.29 13.16
N ALA A 349 -20.01 -10.09 13.76
CA ALA A 349 -20.89 -9.75 14.89
C ALA A 349 -22.32 -9.35 14.46
N VAL A 350 -22.49 -8.81 13.25
CA VAL A 350 -23.76 -8.18 12.81
C VAL A 350 -24.50 -9.03 11.77
N PHE A 351 -23.79 -9.54 10.76
CA PHE A 351 -24.39 -10.22 9.61
C PHE A 351 -25.12 -11.52 9.97
N PRO A 352 -24.58 -12.42 10.84
CA PRO A 352 -25.26 -13.67 11.15
C PRO A 352 -26.68 -13.46 11.71
N PHE A 353 -26.84 -12.51 12.64
CA PHE A 353 -28.14 -12.20 13.24
C PHE A 353 -29.11 -11.55 12.23
N ALA A 354 -28.60 -10.65 11.39
CA ALA A 354 -29.42 -10.03 10.35
C ALA A 354 -29.91 -11.08 9.35
N ILE A 355 -29.03 -11.99 8.91
CA ILE A 355 -29.37 -13.07 7.99
C ILE A 355 -30.36 -14.05 8.62
N GLU A 356 -30.16 -14.45 9.87
CA GLU A 356 -31.08 -15.34 10.60
C GLU A 356 -32.50 -14.76 10.66
N ALA A 357 -32.63 -13.49 11.06
CA ALA A 357 -33.93 -12.82 11.10
C ALA A 357 -34.62 -12.71 9.73
N LEU A 358 -33.84 -12.50 8.65
CA LEU A 358 -34.39 -12.47 7.29
C LEU A 358 -34.82 -13.87 6.81
N LEU A 359 -34.01 -14.90 7.11
CA LEU A 359 -34.29 -16.28 6.74
C LEU A 359 -35.56 -16.80 7.41
N ASP A 360 -35.74 -16.52 8.70
CA ASP A 360 -36.92 -16.95 9.46
C ASP A 360 -38.21 -16.33 8.92
N LYS A 361 -38.15 -15.08 8.43
CA LYS A 361 -39.34 -14.34 7.98
C LYS A 361 -39.66 -14.51 6.50
N TYR A 362 -38.65 -14.57 5.63
CA TYR A 362 -38.82 -14.49 4.17
C TYR A 362 -38.26 -15.68 3.40
N GLY A 363 -37.55 -16.59 4.08
CA GLY A 363 -36.89 -17.74 3.47
C GLY A 363 -35.65 -17.42 2.65
N TYR A 364 -34.97 -18.45 2.16
CA TYR A 364 -33.64 -18.30 1.56
C TYR A 364 -33.63 -17.52 0.23
N GLN A 365 -34.61 -17.73 -0.64
CA GLN A 365 -34.64 -17.10 -1.96
C GLN A 365 -34.77 -15.59 -1.87
N THR A 366 -35.74 -15.11 -1.07
CA THR A 366 -35.96 -13.68 -0.84
C THR A 366 -34.80 -13.06 -0.07
N THR A 367 -34.23 -13.78 0.90
CA THR A 367 -33.08 -13.31 1.68
C THR A 367 -31.84 -13.10 0.81
N LEU A 368 -31.51 -14.04 -0.08
CA LEU A 368 -30.38 -13.90 -1.01
C LEU A 368 -30.58 -12.71 -1.96
N ARG A 369 -31.80 -12.49 -2.47
CA ARG A 369 -32.11 -11.31 -3.30
C ARG A 369 -31.99 -10.02 -2.52
N ALA A 370 -32.50 -9.97 -1.28
CA ALA A 370 -32.38 -8.81 -0.41
C ALA A 370 -30.91 -8.47 -0.12
N ILE A 371 -30.08 -9.49 0.15
CA ILE A 371 -28.63 -9.31 0.35
C ILE A 371 -27.97 -8.82 -0.93
N ALA A 372 -28.29 -9.38 -2.10
CA ALA A 372 -27.74 -8.93 -3.37
C ALA A 372 -28.08 -7.46 -3.66
N VAL A 373 -29.33 -7.04 -3.42
CA VAL A 373 -29.76 -5.64 -3.55
C VAL A 373 -29.04 -4.75 -2.53
N ALA A 374 -28.92 -5.19 -1.28
CA ALA A 374 -28.19 -4.43 -0.26
C ALA A 374 -26.71 -4.26 -0.62
N LEU A 375 -26.04 -5.33 -1.07
CA LEU A 375 -24.67 -5.27 -1.57
C LEU A 375 -24.57 -4.30 -2.75
N PHE A 376 -25.47 -4.39 -3.73
CA PHE A 376 -25.47 -3.50 -4.89
C PHE A 376 -25.61 -2.01 -4.50
N VAL A 377 -26.59 -1.70 -3.65
CA VAL A 377 -26.90 -0.32 -3.26
C VAL A 377 -25.85 0.28 -2.32
N LEU A 378 -25.32 -0.50 -1.39
CA LEU A 378 -24.35 -0.01 -0.40
C LEU A 378 -22.93 0.09 -0.95
N THR A 379 -22.54 -0.77 -1.89
CA THR A 379 -21.17 -0.80 -2.45
C THR A 379 -21.05 -0.20 -3.85
N GLY A 380 -22.11 -0.25 -4.67
CA GLY A 380 -22.08 0.29 -6.04
C GLY A 380 -21.70 1.77 -6.14
N PRO A 381 -22.34 2.68 -5.38
CA PRO A 381 -21.99 4.11 -5.37
C PRO A 381 -20.59 4.40 -4.86
N LEU A 382 -19.98 3.45 -4.15
CA LEU A 382 -18.66 3.57 -3.56
C LEU A 382 -17.52 3.19 -4.51
N ILE A 383 -17.79 2.42 -5.58
CA ILE A 383 -16.77 1.99 -6.55
C ILE A 383 -16.03 3.18 -7.20
N PRO A 384 -16.70 4.27 -7.64
CA PRO A 384 -16.00 5.40 -8.25
C PRO A 384 -15.03 6.14 -7.32
N PHE A 385 -15.11 5.89 -6.00
CA PHE A 385 -14.20 6.44 -5.00
C PHE A 385 -12.93 5.61 -4.81
N LEU A 386 -12.89 4.38 -5.35
CA LEU A 386 -11.69 3.54 -5.36
C LEU A 386 -10.79 3.96 -6.53
N LYS A 387 -9.95 4.97 -6.28
CA LYS A 387 -8.95 5.45 -7.23
C LYS A 387 -7.56 5.26 -6.66
N GLY A 388 -6.69 4.56 -7.39
CA GLY A 388 -5.27 4.43 -7.07
C GLY A 388 -4.59 5.80 -7.04
N ARG A 389 -3.52 5.91 -6.25
CA ARG A 389 -2.76 7.15 -6.06
C ARG A 389 -1.79 7.37 -7.22
N LEU A 390 -1.19 6.30 -7.72
CA LEU A 390 -0.12 6.36 -8.70
C LEU A 390 -0.68 6.41 -10.14
N PRO A 391 -0.17 7.31 -11.02
CA PRO A 391 -0.61 7.39 -12.40
C PRO A 391 -0.27 6.10 -13.16
N THR A 392 -1.08 5.78 -14.16
CA THR A 392 -0.95 4.56 -14.98
C THR A 392 0.39 4.45 -15.70
N SER A 393 1.10 5.57 -15.93
CA SER A 393 2.42 5.63 -16.56
C SER A 393 3.55 5.03 -15.71
N VAL A 394 3.50 5.18 -14.38
CA VAL A 394 4.54 4.66 -13.46
C VAL A 394 4.51 3.13 -13.36
N HIS A 395 3.37 2.52 -13.66
CA HIS A 395 3.18 1.07 -13.59
C HIS A 395 3.67 0.30 -14.84
N SER A 396 4.15 1.01 -15.87
CA SER A 396 4.51 0.40 -17.16
C SER A 396 5.92 -0.19 -17.24
N THR A 397 6.77 0.00 -16.23
CA THR A 397 8.22 -0.30 -16.36
C THR A 397 8.64 -1.71 -15.94
N SER A 398 7.80 -2.48 -15.25
CA SER A 398 8.13 -3.89 -14.94
C SER A 398 6.89 -4.80 -14.83
N THR A 399 6.69 -5.65 -15.84
CA THR A 399 5.63 -6.68 -15.86
C THR A 399 6.01 -7.95 -15.10
N ARG A 400 7.28 -8.10 -14.68
CA ARG A 400 7.78 -9.32 -14.04
C ARG A 400 7.64 -9.19 -12.53
N MET A 401 7.08 -10.22 -11.89
CA MET A 401 7.11 -10.36 -10.44
C MET A 401 8.54 -10.63 -9.99
N ASP A 402 9.04 -9.83 -9.04
CA ASP A 402 10.29 -10.18 -8.38
C ASP A 402 10.02 -11.24 -7.30
N TRP A 403 10.74 -12.36 -7.39
CA TRP A 403 10.67 -13.48 -6.46
C TRP A 403 11.90 -13.55 -5.56
N SER A 404 12.75 -12.52 -5.57
CA SER A 404 13.94 -12.40 -4.73
C SER A 404 13.65 -12.64 -3.24
N PHE A 405 12.49 -12.19 -2.75
CA PHE A 405 12.03 -12.38 -1.37
C PHE A 405 11.93 -13.84 -0.93
N LEU A 406 11.79 -14.81 -1.85
CA LEU A 406 11.78 -16.24 -1.50
C LEU A 406 13.13 -16.73 -0.96
N ARG A 407 14.22 -15.99 -1.23
CA ARG A 407 15.55 -16.28 -0.71
C ARG A 407 15.76 -15.75 0.70
N ASP A 408 14.90 -14.85 1.18
CA ASP A 408 14.96 -14.32 2.53
C ASP A 408 14.42 -15.36 3.53
N ALA A 409 15.20 -15.70 4.56
CA ALA A 409 14.72 -16.62 5.59
C ALA A 409 13.61 -15.99 6.44
N LEU A 410 13.54 -14.66 6.54
CA LEU A 410 12.46 -13.98 7.27
C LEU A 410 11.10 -14.27 6.64
N PHE A 411 11.04 -14.35 5.31
CA PHE A 411 9.84 -14.76 4.59
C PHE A 411 9.35 -16.14 5.03
N TRP A 412 10.26 -17.12 5.12
CA TRP A 412 9.91 -18.49 5.51
C TRP A 412 9.52 -18.60 6.99
N VAL A 413 10.20 -17.87 7.88
CA VAL A 413 9.85 -17.81 9.31
C VAL A 413 8.42 -17.29 9.49
N PHE A 414 8.08 -16.16 8.86
CA PHE A 414 6.71 -15.62 8.93
C PHE A 414 5.69 -16.51 8.22
N SER A 415 6.03 -17.11 7.09
CA SER A 415 5.13 -18.01 6.36
C SER A 415 4.77 -19.27 7.17
N ILE A 416 5.76 -19.92 7.78
CA ILE A 416 5.54 -21.11 8.62
C ILE A 416 4.70 -20.75 9.85
N SER A 417 5.05 -19.64 10.51
CA SER A 417 4.29 -19.11 11.66
C SER A 417 2.84 -18.81 11.28
N ASN A 418 2.61 -18.22 10.11
CA ASN A 418 1.29 -17.87 9.62
C ASN A 418 0.44 -19.08 9.25
N ILE A 419 1.01 -20.11 8.60
CA ILE A 419 0.31 -21.38 8.33
C ILE A 419 -0.11 -22.05 9.64
N ALA A 420 0.79 -22.10 10.61
CA ALA A 420 0.51 -22.68 11.92
C ALA A 420 -0.58 -21.91 12.67
N GLN A 421 -0.52 -20.58 12.68
CA GLN A 421 -1.57 -19.73 13.24
C GLN A 421 -2.90 -20.00 12.53
N GLY A 422 -2.90 -20.01 11.19
CA GLY A 422 -4.10 -20.21 10.38
C GLY A 422 -4.77 -21.56 10.62
N LEU A 423 -3.98 -22.62 10.87
CA LEU A 423 -4.50 -23.94 11.24
C LEU A 423 -5.24 -23.93 12.58
N GLY A 424 -4.76 -23.19 13.59
CA GLY A 424 -5.42 -23.11 14.89
C GLY A 424 -6.56 -22.08 14.97
N TYR A 425 -6.53 -21.04 14.12
CA TYR A 425 -7.37 -19.84 14.24
C TYR A 425 -8.88 -20.12 14.20
N PHE A 426 -9.35 -21.00 13.29
CA PHE A 426 -10.77 -21.19 13.02
C PHE A 426 -11.49 -22.11 14.01
N PHE A 427 -10.75 -22.92 14.79
CA PHE A 427 -11.33 -23.96 15.62
C PHE A 427 -12.19 -23.42 16.77
N PRO A 428 -11.77 -22.38 17.52
CA PRO A 428 -12.63 -21.79 18.54
C PRO A 428 -13.94 -21.26 17.98
N SER A 429 -13.94 -20.50 16.88
CA SER A 429 -15.18 -20.01 16.27
C SER A 429 -16.13 -21.13 15.84
N LEU A 430 -15.60 -22.26 15.38
CA LEU A 430 -16.42 -23.38 14.92
C LEU A 430 -17.04 -24.19 16.06
N TRP A 431 -16.28 -24.41 17.14
CA TRP A 431 -16.65 -25.39 18.17
C TRP A 431 -17.08 -24.78 19.50
N LEU A 432 -16.82 -23.49 19.75
CA LEU A 432 -17.15 -22.84 21.02
C LEU A 432 -18.66 -22.88 21.35
N PRO A 433 -19.61 -22.66 20.41
CA PRO A 433 -21.03 -22.81 20.71
C PRO A 433 -21.43 -24.25 21.08
N SER A 434 -20.87 -25.23 20.36
CA SER A 434 -21.14 -26.65 20.62
C SER A 434 -20.52 -27.11 21.96
N TYR A 435 -19.35 -26.57 22.31
CA TYR A 435 -18.71 -26.78 23.60
C TYR A 435 -19.57 -26.23 24.74
N ALA A 436 -20.07 -24.99 24.61
CA ALA A 436 -20.97 -24.37 25.57
C ALA A 436 -22.24 -25.21 25.79
N ALA A 437 -22.86 -25.71 24.71
CA ALA A 437 -24.01 -26.60 24.81
C ALA A 437 -23.68 -27.91 25.56
N SER A 438 -22.46 -28.45 25.39
CA SER A 438 -22.04 -29.70 26.05
C SER A 438 -21.82 -29.58 27.55
N ILE A 439 -21.58 -28.37 28.08
CA ILE A 439 -21.55 -28.09 29.53
C ILE A 439 -22.92 -27.66 30.09
N GLY A 440 -23.99 -27.78 29.29
CA GLY A 440 -25.35 -27.45 29.70
C GLY A 440 -25.71 -25.97 29.60
N LEU A 441 -24.91 -25.14 28.92
CA LEU A 441 -25.26 -23.74 28.65
C LEU A 441 -26.28 -23.64 27.51
N SER A 442 -27.01 -22.54 27.49
CA SER A 442 -28.05 -22.31 26.49
C SER A 442 -27.46 -21.95 25.12
N GLY A 443 -28.24 -22.11 24.05
CA GLY A 443 -27.83 -21.67 22.71
C GLY A 443 -27.55 -20.16 22.62
N ARG A 444 -28.20 -19.35 23.48
CA ARG A 444 -27.95 -17.91 23.59
C ARG A 444 -26.54 -17.61 24.10
N ASP A 445 -26.05 -18.43 25.03
CA ASP A 445 -24.70 -18.27 25.58
C ASP A 445 -23.64 -18.56 24.52
N GLY A 446 -23.85 -19.58 23.68
CA GLY A 446 -22.96 -19.88 22.55
C GLY A 446 -22.89 -18.74 21.53
N ALA A 447 -24.02 -18.12 21.20
CA ALA A 447 -24.08 -16.95 20.33
C ALA A 447 -23.39 -15.72 20.96
N LEU A 448 -23.61 -15.50 22.26
CA LEU A 448 -22.96 -14.43 23.02
C LEU A 448 -21.43 -14.58 23.01
N LEU A 449 -20.91 -15.80 23.15
CA LEU A 449 -19.46 -16.05 23.08
C LEU A 449 -18.86 -15.69 21.72
N LEU A 450 -19.53 -16.03 20.62
CA LEU A 450 -19.09 -15.64 19.27
C LEU A 450 -19.16 -14.13 19.05
N ALA A 451 -20.20 -13.47 19.55
CA ALA A 451 -20.35 -12.02 19.45
C ALA A 451 -19.23 -11.31 20.22
N LEU A 452 -18.94 -11.74 21.46
CA LEU A 452 -17.84 -11.19 22.28
C LEU A 452 -16.47 -11.44 21.63
N MET A 453 -16.25 -12.62 21.06
CA MET A 453 -15.02 -12.93 20.33
C MET A 453 -14.85 -12.05 19.08
N SER A 454 -15.95 -11.73 18.39
CA SER A 454 -15.92 -10.85 17.22
C SER A 454 -15.61 -9.40 17.61
N VAL A 455 -16.19 -8.91 18.71
CA VAL A 455 -15.90 -7.57 19.26
C VAL A 455 -14.45 -7.46 19.73
N SER A 456 -13.95 -8.47 20.45
CA SER A 456 -12.56 -8.48 20.90
C SER A 456 -11.58 -8.59 19.72
N GLN A 457 -11.94 -9.32 18.66
CA GLN A 457 -11.20 -9.38 17.40
C GLN A 457 -11.03 -7.98 16.78
N VAL A 458 -12.09 -7.17 16.70
CA VAL A 458 -12.02 -5.79 16.18
C VAL A 458 -11.01 -4.97 16.99
N ALA A 459 -11.11 -5.02 18.32
CA ALA A 459 -10.19 -4.30 19.21
C ALA A 459 -8.74 -4.78 19.06
N GLY A 460 -8.53 -6.09 18.92
CA GLY A 460 -7.21 -6.70 18.72
C GLY A 460 -6.56 -6.27 17.41
N GLN A 461 -7.30 -6.34 16.30
CA GLN A 461 -6.81 -5.95 14.97
C GLN A 461 -6.44 -4.46 14.90
N LEU A 462 -7.26 -3.59 15.49
CA LEU A 462 -6.95 -2.16 15.59
C LEU A 462 -5.71 -1.91 16.46
N THR A 463 -5.62 -2.56 17.63
CA THR A 463 -4.52 -2.35 18.58
C THR A 463 -3.19 -2.84 18.02
N PHE A 464 -3.13 -4.07 17.51
CA PHE A 464 -1.90 -4.64 16.94
C PHE A 464 -1.52 -3.97 15.63
N GLY A 465 -2.49 -3.58 14.80
CA GLY A 465 -2.23 -2.77 13.62
C GLY A 465 -1.53 -1.46 13.96
N TRP A 466 -2.10 -0.69 14.89
CA TRP A 466 -1.50 0.57 15.34
C TRP A 466 -0.16 0.39 16.07
N LEU A 467 -0.02 -0.65 16.90
CA LEU A 467 1.21 -0.91 17.66
C LEU A 467 2.34 -1.39 16.75
N SER A 468 2.02 -2.08 15.65
CA SER A 468 3.00 -2.55 14.67
C SER A 468 3.67 -1.43 13.86
N ASP A 469 3.04 -0.25 13.80
CA ASP A 469 3.61 0.96 13.18
C ASP A 469 4.47 1.77 14.16
N ARG A 470 4.48 1.42 15.46
CA ARG A 470 5.31 2.08 16.48
C ARG A 470 6.69 1.44 16.55
N LYS A 471 7.57 2.02 17.38
CA LYS A 471 8.93 1.52 17.68
C LYS A 471 8.94 0.22 18.52
N VAL A 472 7.91 -0.62 18.41
CA VAL A 472 7.84 -1.91 19.08
C VAL A 472 8.35 -2.99 18.13
N PRO A 473 9.26 -3.88 18.55
CA PRO A 473 9.74 -4.96 17.70
C PRO A 473 8.58 -5.84 17.20
N LEU A 474 8.51 -6.05 15.89
CA LEU A 474 7.44 -6.81 15.24
C LEU A 474 7.40 -8.24 15.78
N GLU A 475 8.56 -8.87 15.93
CA GLU A 475 8.68 -10.23 16.42
C GLU A 475 8.16 -10.36 17.86
N ALA A 476 8.45 -9.39 18.73
CA ALA A 476 7.95 -9.39 20.11
C ALA A 476 6.42 -9.31 20.15
N LEU A 477 5.81 -8.45 19.31
CA LEU A 477 4.36 -8.37 19.20
C LEU A 477 3.73 -9.69 18.71
N THR A 478 4.35 -10.34 17.72
CA THR A 478 3.85 -11.61 17.20
C THR A 478 3.95 -12.72 18.24
N ILE A 479 5.06 -12.81 18.98
CA ILE A 479 5.27 -13.79 20.06
C ILE A 479 4.24 -13.57 21.18
N VAL A 480 4.03 -12.32 21.60
CA VAL A 480 3.03 -12.01 22.64
C VAL A 480 1.62 -12.45 22.19
N SER A 481 1.26 -12.13 20.95
CA SER A 481 -0.02 -12.55 20.35
C SER A 481 -0.19 -14.07 20.35
N THR A 482 0.80 -14.83 19.87
CA THR A 482 0.69 -16.28 19.74
C THR A 482 0.81 -17.02 21.08
N VAL A 483 1.67 -16.55 22.00
CA VAL A 483 1.81 -17.14 23.35
C VAL A 483 0.53 -16.96 24.14
N ILE A 484 -0.03 -15.75 24.20
CA ILE A 484 -1.26 -15.52 24.97
C ILE A 484 -2.43 -16.29 24.35
N SER A 485 -2.50 -16.36 23.01
CA SER A 485 -3.50 -17.19 22.32
C SER A 485 -3.34 -18.67 22.67
N ALA A 486 -2.12 -19.21 22.68
CA ALA A 486 -1.85 -20.58 23.08
C ALA A 486 -2.24 -20.86 24.54
N THR A 487 -1.80 -20.00 25.46
CA THR A 487 -2.12 -20.14 26.89
C THR A 487 -3.62 -20.03 27.14
N SER A 488 -4.32 -19.11 26.45
CA SER A 488 -5.78 -19.00 26.56
C SER A 488 -6.50 -20.25 26.05
N ALA A 489 -6.04 -20.85 24.94
CA ALA A 489 -6.61 -22.10 24.44
C ALA A 489 -6.40 -23.25 25.44
N PHE A 490 -5.18 -23.43 25.95
CA PHE A 490 -4.91 -24.52 26.90
C PHE A 490 -5.58 -24.31 28.26
N ALA A 491 -5.43 -23.13 28.86
CA ALA A 491 -5.90 -22.88 30.21
C ALA A 491 -7.40 -22.50 30.26
N LEU A 492 -7.81 -21.49 29.49
CA LEU A 492 -9.16 -20.95 29.62
C LEU A 492 -10.20 -21.80 28.88
N TRP A 493 -9.91 -22.28 27.67
CA TRP A 493 -10.85 -23.15 26.95
C TRP A 493 -10.77 -24.61 27.42
N GLY A 494 -9.56 -25.13 27.63
CA GLY A 494 -9.36 -26.51 28.10
C GLY A 494 -9.94 -26.80 29.49
N LEU A 495 -9.94 -25.82 30.40
CA LEU A 495 -10.46 -26.00 31.77
C LEU A 495 -11.87 -25.38 31.97
N ALA A 496 -12.54 -24.97 30.89
CA ALA A 496 -13.83 -24.29 30.99
C ALA A 496 -14.98 -25.23 31.34
N HIS A 497 -15.52 -25.06 32.54
CA HIS A 497 -16.77 -25.69 32.96
C HIS A 497 -17.88 -24.65 33.22
N THR A 498 -17.61 -23.37 33.02
CA THR A 498 -18.55 -22.27 33.33
C THR A 498 -18.52 -21.18 32.26
N LEU A 499 -19.65 -20.47 32.12
CA LEU A 499 -19.80 -19.37 31.17
C LEU A 499 -18.77 -18.24 31.36
N PRO A 500 -18.47 -17.76 32.59
CA PRO A 500 -17.49 -16.69 32.78
C PRO A 500 -16.10 -17.04 32.24
N LEU A 501 -15.64 -18.29 32.40
CA LEU A 501 -14.34 -18.71 31.87
C LEU A 501 -14.32 -18.73 30.34
N LEU A 502 -15.42 -19.16 29.72
CA LEU A 502 -15.58 -19.11 28.26
C LEU A 502 -15.65 -17.66 27.74
N ILE A 503 -16.27 -16.74 28.48
CA ILE A 503 -16.29 -15.32 28.13
C ILE A 503 -14.87 -14.74 28.13
N VAL A 504 -14.10 -15.00 29.20
CA VAL A 504 -12.70 -14.55 29.29
C VAL A 504 -11.87 -15.17 28.16
N PHE A 505 -12.07 -16.45 27.84
CA PHE A 505 -11.45 -17.09 26.69
C PHE A 505 -11.80 -16.39 25.37
N ALA A 506 -13.07 -16.16 25.09
CA ALA A 506 -13.53 -15.50 23.86
C ALA A 506 -12.93 -14.10 23.70
N LEU A 507 -12.85 -13.33 24.80
CA LEU A 507 -12.24 -11.99 24.80
C LEU A 507 -10.73 -12.06 24.54
N VAL A 508 -10.00 -12.88 25.29
CA VAL A 508 -8.53 -12.98 25.19
C VAL A 508 -8.12 -13.58 23.84
N TYR A 509 -8.71 -14.72 23.47
CA TYR A 509 -8.36 -15.39 22.21
C TYR A 509 -8.75 -14.52 21.00
N GLY A 510 -9.96 -13.95 20.98
CA GLY A 510 -10.38 -13.07 19.89
C GLY A 510 -9.45 -11.86 19.72
N PHE A 511 -9.05 -11.22 20.83
CA PHE A 511 -8.12 -10.08 20.79
C PHE A 511 -6.73 -10.46 20.26
N PHE A 512 -6.09 -11.47 20.85
CA PHE A 512 -4.70 -11.79 20.54
C PHE A 512 -4.55 -12.60 19.26
N ALA A 513 -5.42 -13.60 19.00
CA ALA A 513 -5.31 -14.44 17.82
C ALA A 513 -5.65 -13.66 16.54
N ALA A 514 -6.67 -12.80 16.58
CA ALA A 514 -7.02 -11.96 15.43
C ALA A 514 -6.04 -10.80 15.23
N GLY A 515 -5.48 -10.24 16.32
CA GLY A 515 -4.45 -9.20 16.26
C GLY A 515 -3.25 -9.56 15.38
N PHE A 516 -2.85 -10.84 15.36
CA PHE A 516 -1.78 -11.35 14.49
C PHE A 516 -2.00 -11.02 13.00
N THR A 517 -3.25 -11.08 12.52
CA THR A 517 -3.57 -10.85 11.11
C THR A 517 -3.37 -9.40 10.68
N ALA A 518 -3.60 -8.44 11.59
CA ALA A 518 -3.36 -7.02 11.32
C ALA A 518 -1.86 -6.72 11.12
N MET A 519 -0.98 -7.54 11.68
CA MET A 519 0.47 -7.38 11.59
C MET A 519 1.05 -7.85 10.25
N TRP A 520 0.27 -8.56 9.42
CA TRP A 520 0.72 -9.04 8.11
C TRP A 520 1.25 -7.91 7.23
N ALA A 521 0.65 -6.73 7.29
CA ALA A 521 1.12 -5.54 6.56
C ALA A 521 2.58 -5.22 6.91
N ARG A 522 2.91 -5.19 8.20
CA ARG A 522 4.27 -4.91 8.66
C ARG A 522 5.23 -6.07 8.40
N MET A 523 4.77 -7.32 8.55
CA MET A 523 5.55 -8.51 8.16
C MET A 523 5.95 -8.48 6.69
N THR A 524 5.04 -8.09 5.79
CA THR A 524 5.35 -8.01 4.35
C THR A 524 6.43 -6.96 4.07
N THR A 525 6.33 -5.79 4.68
CA THR A 525 7.34 -4.72 4.52
C THR A 525 8.67 -5.01 5.19
N ALA A 526 8.69 -5.88 6.21
CA ALA A 526 9.92 -6.31 6.86
C ALA A 526 10.70 -7.32 6.00
N VAL A 527 10.01 -8.08 5.14
CA VAL A 527 10.61 -9.03 4.19
C VAL A 527 11.05 -8.33 2.90
N SER A 528 10.29 -7.35 2.41
CA SER A 528 10.64 -6.62 1.21
C SER A 528 10.08 -5.20 1.24
N THR A 529 10.92 -4.23 0.86
CA THR A 529 10.51 -2.84 0.65
C THR A 529 10.03 -2.58 -0.78
N ASP A 530 10.20 -3.55 -1.69
CA ASP A 530 9.73 -3.41 -3.06
C ASP A 530 8.20 -3.39 -3.10
N SER A 531 7.67 -2.25 -3.56
CA SER A 531 6.24 -2.03 -3.81
C SER A 531 5.60 -3.13 -4.69
N THR A 532 6.40 -3.79 -5.53
CA THR A 532 5.89 -4.84 -6.41
C THR A 532 5.85 -6.23 -5.78
N ALA A 533 6.68 -6.50 -4.77
CA ALA A 533 6.72 -7.77 -4.05
C ALA A 533 5.72 -7.82 -2.87
N VAL A 534 5.47 -6.68 -2.22
CA VAL A 534 4.60 -6.58 -1.03
C VAL A 534 3.21 -7.21 -1.22
N PRO A 535 2.44 -6.91 -2.30
CA PRO A 535 1.13 -7.53 -2.53
C PRO A 535 1.20 -9.06 -2.68
N MET A 536 2.30 -9.57 -3.25
CA MET A 536 2.51 -11.01 -3.43
C MET A 536 2.81 -11.72 -2.12
N ILE A 537 3.66 -11.12 -1.27
CA ILE A 537 3.95 -11.67 0.06
C ILE A 537 2.66 -11.70 0.90
N PHE A 538 1.86 -10.64 0.87
CA PHE A 538 0.56 -10.60 1.56
C PHE A 538 -0.39 -11.70 1.04
N SER A 539 -0.37 -11.93 -0.27
CA SER A 539 -1.17 -12.99 -0.90
C SER A 539 -0.71 -14.39 -0.49
N LEU A 540 0.59 -14.61 -0.31
CA LEU A 540 1.13 -15.87 0.22
C LEU A 540 0.74 -16.07 1.70
N PHE A 541 0.64 -15.01 2.50
CA PHE A 541 0.10 -15.10 3.85
C PHE A 541 -1.41 -15.42 3.87
N ASN A 542 -2.20 -14.82 2.97
CA ASN A 542 -3.61 -15.19 2.80
C ASN A 542 -3.76 -16.65 2.39
N PHE A 543 -2.94 -17.12 1.46
CA PHE A 543 -2.89 -18.52 1.06
C PHE A 543 -2.63 -19.43 2.26
N GLY A 544 -1.62 -19.11 3.08
CA GLY A 544 -1.30 -19.87 4.29
C GLY A 544 -2.47 -19.97 5.28
N LYS A 545 -3.20 -18.87 5.50
CA LYS A 545 -4.43 -18.88 6.33
C LYS A 545 -5.56 -19.68 5.67
N GLY A 546 -5.67 -19.62 4.34
CA GLY A 546 -6.61 -20.39 3.54
C GLY A 546 -6.44 -21.90 3.68
N VAL A 547 -5.20 -22.38 3.72
CA VAL A 547 -4.90 -23.80 4.00
C VAL A 547 -5.48 -24.21 5.36
N GLY A 548 -5.32 -23.36 6.38
CA GLY A 548 -5.93 -23.55 7.69
C GLY A 548 -7.46 -23.64 7.64
N ASN A 549 -8.10 -22.71 6.93
CA ASN A 549 -9.56 -22.67 6.79
C ASN A 549 -10.13 -23.95 6.15
N VAL A 550 -9.54 -24.41 5.04
CA VAL A 550 -10.03 -25.58 4.30
C VAL A 550 -9.79 -26.87 5.09
N LEU A 551 -8.63 -26.99 5.76
CA LEU A 551 -8.28 -28.18 6.54
C LEU A 551 -8.97 -28.22 7.92
N ALA A 552 -9.47 -27.09 8.43
CA ALA A 552 -10.14 -27.04 9.74
C ALA A 552 -11.32 -28.02 9.82
N GLY A 553 -12.12 -28.17 8.76
CA GLY A 553 -13.23 -29.13 8.72
C GLY A 553 -12.78 -30.58 8.87
N PRO A 554 -12.00 -31.15 7.92
CA PRO A 554 -11.52 -32.52 8.00
C PRO A 554 -10.70 -32.83 9.26
N ILE A 555 -9.82 -31.91 9.68
CA ILE A 555 -9.00 -32.08 10.88
C ILE A 555 -9.88 -32.11 12.14
N SER A 556 -10.83 -31.18 12.27
CA SER A 556 -11.73 -31.17 13.43
C SER A 556 -12.62 -32.42 13.51
N GLY A 557 -13.09 -32.94 12.38
CA GLY A 557 -13.88 -34.18 12.35
C GLY A 557 -13.14 -35.39 12.93
N ASN A 558 -11.83 -35.50 12.67
CA ASN A 558 -11.00 -36.60 13.19
C ASN A 558 -10.55 -36.39 14.64
N LEU A 559 -10.47 -35.15 15.11
CA LEU A 559 -10.04 -34.81 16.47
C LEU A 559 -11.16 -34.93 17.52
N LEU A 560 -12.42 -35.05 17.09
CA LEU A 560 -13.56 -35.25 17.97
C LEU A 560 -13.72 -36.74 18.29
N HIS A 561 -13.53 -37.11 19.55
CA HIS A 561 -13.75 -38.48 20.01
C HIS A 561 -15.12 -38.64 20.69
N HIS A 562 -15.77 -39.79 20.51
CA HIS A 562 -17.02 -40.13 21.21
C HIS A 562 -16.72 -40.79 22.56
N ILE A 563 -16.59 -40.03 23.65
CA ILE A 563 -16.50 -40.62 25.00
C ILE A 563 -17.23 -39.76 26.05
N THR A 564 -17.98 -40.46 26.91
CA THR A 564 -18.89 -40.02 27.96
C THR A 564 -18.21 -39.96 29.34
N SER A 565 -17.35 -38.99 29.60
CA SER A 565 -17.03 -38.60 30.99
C SER A 565 -16.87 -37.09 31.12
N ALA A 566 -17.61 -36.50 32.06
CA ALA A 566 -17.87 -35.06 32.15
C ALA A 566 -16.83 -34.28 32.97
N GLU A 567 -15.79 -34.93 33.50
CA GLU A 567 -14.86 -34.32 34.48
C GLU A 567 -13.43 -34.12 33.96
N SER A 568 -13.18 -34.19 32.65
CA SER A 568 -11.81 -34.09 32.10
C SER A 568 -11.61 -32.89 31.19
N TYR A 569 -10.37 -32.37 31.18
CA TYR A 569 -9.85 -31.31 30.32
C TYR A 569 -10.41 -31.37 28.90
N GLY A 570 -11.00 -30.26 28.45
CA GLY A 570 -11.59 -30.10 27.13
C GLY A 570 -12.84 -30.96 26.90
N LEU A 571 -13.53 -31.41 27.97
CA LEU A 571 -14.69 -32.31 27.92
C LEU A 571 -14.46 -33.40 26.90
N VAL A 572 -13.56 -34.34 27.19
CA VAL A 572 -13.10 -35.53 26.43
C VAL A 572 -13.29 -35.49 24.90
N LYS A 573 -14.53 -35.38 24.41
CA LYS A 573 -14.92 -35.01 23.05
C LYS A 573 -14.11 -33.87 22.42
N TYR A 574 -13.92 -32.71 23.08
CA TYR A 574 -13.26 -31.54 22.46
C TYR A 574 -11.76 -31.43 22.81
N LYS A 575 -11.21 -32.34 23.61
CA LYS A 575 -9.80 -32.33 24.03
C LYS A 575 -8.83 -32.25 22.85
N GLY A 576 -9.05 -33.05 21.80
CA GLY A 576 -8.21 -33.05 20.60
C GLY A 576 -8.18 -31.69 19.91
N VAL A 577 -9.34 -31.03 19.82
CA VAL A 577 -9.49 -29.70 19.22
C VAL A 577 -8.76 -28.62 20.04
N VAL A 578 -8.91 -28.64 21.37
CA VAL A 578 -8.24 -27.68 22.26
C VAL A 578 -6.73 -27.84 22.18
N VAL A 579 -6.23 -29.09 22.28
CA VAL A 579 -4.80 -29.38 22.23
C VAL A 579 -4.21 -28.98 20.89
N PHE A 580 -4.87 -29.34 19.79
CA PHE A 580 -4.43 -28.96 18.45
C PHE A 580 -4.34 -27.45 18.27
N THR A 581 -5.38 -26.71 18.70
CA THR A 581 -5.41 -25.24 18.64
C THR A 581 -4.24 -24.62 19.40
N GLY A 582 -4.03 -25.03 20.65
CA GLY A 582 -2.92 -24.52 21.46
C GLY A 582 -1.55 -24.89 20.88
N SER A 583 -1.37 -26.13 20.41
CA SER A 583 -0.11 -26.60 19.81
C SER A 583 0.25 -25.85 18.54
N CYS A 584 -0.72 -25.55 17.68
CA CYS A 584 -0.53 -24.72 16.50
C CYS A 584 -0.02 -23.31 16.85
N MET A 585 -0.59 -22.69 17.89
CA MET A 585 -0.16 -21.37 18.37
C MET A 585 1.23 -21.39 19.02
N VAL A 586 1.57 -22.45 19.77
CA VAL A 586 2.92 -22.66 20.30
C VAL A 586 3.92 -22.86 19.15
N PHE A 587 3.59 -23.68 18.15
CA PHE A 587 4.48 -23.90 17.02
C PHE A 587 4.72 -22.60 16.24
N SER A 588 3.69 -21.77 16.07
CA SER A 588 3.83 -20.43 15.50
C SER A 588 4.80 -19.55 16.30
N THR A 589 4.69 -19.58 17.63
CA THR A 589 5.61 -18.87 18.54
C THR A 589 7.04 -19.35 18.37
N VAL A 590 7.25 -20.68 18.37
CA VAL A 590 8.57 -21.30 18.26
C VAL A 590 9.21 -20.98 16.90
N ALA A 591 8.43 -21.00 15.81
CA ALA A 591 8.90 -20.62 14.48
C ALA A 591 9.47 -19.19 14.46
N ILE A 592 8.78 -18.22 15.07
CA ILE A 592 9.27 -16.85 15.20
C ILE A 592 10.46 -16.77 16.18
N GLY A 593 10.39 -17.50 17.29
CA GLY A 593 11.44 -17.55 18.32
C GLY A 593 12.79 -18.10 17.82
N PHE A 594 12.79 -19.00 16.83
CA PHE A 594 14.03 -19.51 16.22
C PHE A 594 14.89 -18.41 15.58
N ARG A 595 14.28 -17.30 15.13
CA ARG A 595 15.01 -16.11 14.64
C ARG A 595 15.80 -15.42 15.76
N TYR A 596 15.30 -15.39 17.00
CA TYR A 596 16.03 -14.84 18.15
C TYR A 596 17.23 -15.71 18.56
N ALA A 597 17.10 -17.04 18.43
CA ALA A 597 18.15 -17.98 18.81
C ALA A 597 19.33 -18.02 17.83
N LYS A 598 19.16 -17.55 16.59
CA LYS A 598 20.23 -17.43 15.59
C LYS A 598 20.56 -15.96 15.30
N PRO A 599 21.46 -15.33 16.07
CA PRO A 599 21.88 -13.93 15.85
C PRO A 599 22.67 -13.69 14.54
N CYS A 600 22.89 -14.70 13.69
CA CYS A 600 23.64 -14.58 12.43
C CYS A 600 22.83 -14.04 11.23
N TRP A 601 21.56 -13.69 11.39
CA TRP A 601 20.82 -13.00 10.32
C TRP A 601 21.12 -11.50 10.39
N PRO A 602 21.62 -10.86 9.33
CA PRO A 602 21.95 -9.44 9.37
C PRO A 602 20.71 -8.64 9.79
N ARG A 603 20.85 -7.92 10.91
CA ARG A 603 19.90 -6.89 11.31
C ARG A 603 20.26 -5.66 10.49
N GLU A 604 19.56 -5.41 9.40
CA GLU A 604 19.63 -4.10 8.75
C GLU A 604 18.94 -3.08 9.67
N GLY A 605 19.70 -2.06 10.06
CA GLY A 605 19.32 -1.01 10.99
C GLY A 605 18.69 0.21 10.34
#